data_AF-A0A1Q3BZW9-F1
#
_entry.id   AF-A0A1Q3BZW9-F1
#
_cell.length_a   1.000
_cell.length_b   1.000
_cell.length_c   1.000
_cell.angle_alpha   90.00
_cell.angle_beta   90.00
_cell.angle_gamma   90.00
#
_symmetry.space_group_name_H-M   'P 1'
#
loop_
_entity.id
_entity.type
_entity.pdbx_description
1 polymer ?
#
loop_
_entity_poly.entity_id
_entity_poly.type
_entity_poly.pdbx_seq_one_letter_code
_entity_poly.pdbx_strand_id
1 'polypeptide(L)'
;NIIPENQINTTTVVYFKHKNIINKSLKSHIFMLINKLHVLIDNGSTHNFIQERIAQKLNMAVVPCKPFKVLVGNGEAISCSKQCKGIKLQLQDIDFVCDLYVLPLKGSDIVLGFEWLETLGPILTDYKKLSMKF
;
A
#
# COMPACT_ATOMS: atom_id res chain seq x y z
N ASN A 1 -29.07 17.95 -25.40
CA ASN A 1 -27.73 17.35 -25.39
C ASN A 1 -27.61 16.41 -24.21
N ILE A 2 -27.82 15.13 -24.50
CA ILE A 2 -27.75 14.00 -23.57
C ILE A 2 -26.26 13.65 -23.42
N ILE A 3 -25.73 13.70 -22.21
CA ILE A 3 -24.48 13.01 -21.86
C ILE A 3 -24.92 11.68 -21.24
N PRO A 4 -24.45 10.52 -21.72
CA PRO A 4 -25.00 9.24 -21.29
C PRO A 4 -24.61 8.95 -19.83
N GLU A 5 -25.64 8.70 -19.04
CA GLU A 5 -25.61 8.07 -17.73
C GLU A 5 -25.17 6.61 -17.92
N ASN A 6 -23.86 6.38 -17.90
CA ASN A 6 -23.24 5.07 -17.67
C ASN A 6 -21.73 5.24 -17.51
N GLN A 7 -21.32 5.74 -16.34
CA GLN A 7 -20.08 5.26 -15.73
C GLN A 7 -20.50 4.33 -14.60
N ILE A 8 -20.18 3.06 -14.77
CA ILE A 8 -20.32 2.04 -13.74
C ILE A 8 -19.48 2.54 -12.54
N ASN A 9 -20.13 3.11 -11.54
CA ASN A 9 -19.53 3.44 -10.26
C ASN A 9 -19.26 2.13 -9.51
N THR A 10 -18.21 1.41 -9.92
CA THR A 10 -17.69 0.26 -9.18
C THR A 10 -17.14 0.79 -7.86
N THR A 11 -17.99 0.85 -6.84
CA THR A 11 -17.57 1.19 -5.48
C THR A 11 -16.69 0.04 -4.98
N THR A 12 -15.38 0.27 -4.95
CA THR A 12 -14.43 -0.74 -4.47
C THR A 12 -14.43 -0.73 -2.95
N VAL A 13 -14.57 -1.90 -2.32
CA VAL A 13 -14.67 -2.03 -0.86
C VAL A 13 -13.49 -2.85 -0.36
N VAL A 14 -12.48 -2.18 0.16
CA VAL A 14 -11.32 -2.84 0.78
C VAL A 14 -11.71 -3.24 2.21
N TYR A 15 -11.67 -4.54 2.54
CA TYR A 15 -11.92 -5.05 3.90
C TYR A 15 -10.63 -5.09 4.72
N PHE A 16 -10.68 -4.60 5.96
CA PHE A 16 -9.55 -4.67 6.89
C PHE A 16 -9.69 -5.88 7.83
N LYS A 17 -8.60 -6.62 8.02
CA LYS A 17 -8.58 -7.75 8.97
C LYS A 17 -7.93 -7.33 10.28
N HIS A 18 -8.68 -7.44 11.38
CA HIS A 18 -8.18 -7.16 12.73
C HIS A 18 -7.36 -8.36 13.26
N LYS A 19 -6.12 -8.13 13.68
CA LYS A 19 -5.42 -8.96 14.67
C LYS A 19 -4.90 -8.02 15.75
N ASN A 20 -5.32 -8.26 17.00
CA ASN A 20 -4.96 -7.55 18.23
C ASN A 20 -3.55 -6.95 18.19
N ILE A 21 -3.43 -5.67 17.84
CA ILE A 21 -2.25 -4.85 18.08
C ILE A 21 -2.75 -3.42 18.34
N ILE A 22 -2.25 -2.88 19.44
CA ILE A 22 -2.53 -1.62 20.16
C ILE A 22 -2.42 -0.31 19.34
N ASN A 23 -2.27 -0.38 18.01
CA ASN A 23 -2.28 0.77 17.11
C ASN A 23 -3.23 0.47 15.94
N LYS A 24 -4.25 1.32 15.75
CA LYS A 24 -5.29 1.16 14.71
C LYS A 24 -4.69 1.40 13.32
N SER A 25 -4.07 0.37 12.74
CA SER A 25 -3.54 0.39 11.37
C SER A 25 -4.32 -0.59 10.51
N LEU A 26 -4.60 -0.23 9.26
CA LEU A 26 -5.56 -0.90 8.38
C LEU A 26 -4.85 -1.91 7.46
N LYS A 27 -5.04 -3.21 7.70
CA LYS A 27 -4.39 -4.29 6.93
C LYS A 27 -5.32 -4.86 5.86
N SER A 28 -4.98 -4.68 4.59
CA SER A 28 -5.61 -5.31 3.42
C SER A 28 -4.76 -6.48 2.88
N HIS A 29 -5.32 -7.31 2.00
CA HIS A 29 -4.56 -8.37 1.32
C HIS A 29 -4.61 -8.06 -0.19
N ILE A 30 -3.46 -7.98 -0.86
CA ILE A 30 -3.35 -7.69 -2.30
C ILE A 30 -2.76 -8.91 -3.01
N PHE A 31 -3.38 -9.29 -4.12
CA PHE A 31 -2.84 -10.28 -5.01
C PHE A 31 -2.01 -9.58 -6.08
N MET A 32 -0.70 -9.52 -5.90
CA MET A 32 0.18 -9.30 -7.04
C MET A 32 0.24 -10.62 -7.84
N LEU A 33 0.26 -10.53 -9.17
CA LEU A 33 0.45 -11.67 -10.08
C LEU A 33 1.88 -12.20 -9.96
N ILE A 34 2.26 -12.74 -8.79
CA ILE A 34 2.71 -14.10 -8.43
C ILE A 34 2.86 -14.06 -6.89
N ASN A 35 2.06 -14.83 -6.14
CA ASN A 35 2.06 -14.96 -4.66
C ASN A 35 1.33 -13.84 -3.88
N LYS A 36 0.13 -14.16 -3.36
CA LYS A 36 -0.70 -13.35 -2.45
C LYS A 36 0.14 -12.56 -1.41
N LEU A 37 0.23 -11.24 -1.54
CA LEU A 37 1.00 -10.39 -0.63
C LEU A 37 0.09 -9.74 0.43
N HIS A 38 0.62 -9.54 1.63
CA HIS A 38 -0.04 -8.81 2.70
C HIS A 38 0.26 -7.31 2.60
N VAL A 39 -0.77 -6.47 2.53
CA VAL A 39 -0.59 -5.03 2.33
C VAL A 39 -1.18 -4.24 3.47
N LEU A 40 -0.44 -3.27 3.96
CA LEU A 40 -0.93 -2.34 4.95
C LEU A 40 -1.28 -1.03 4.26
N ILE A 41 -2.52 -0.56 4.43
CA ILE A 41 -2.91 0.80 4.07
C ILE A 41 -2.67 1.65 5.32
N ASP A 42 -1.70 2.54 5.24
CA ASP A 42 -1.24 3.32 6.38
C ASP A 42 -1.22 4.82 6.06
N ASN A 43 -2.26 5.53 6.50
CA ASN A 43 -2.30 6.99 6.38
C ASN A 43 -1.27 7.70 7.27
N GLY A 44 -0.59 7.00 8.18
CA GLY A 44 0.53 7.53 8.95
C GLY A 44 1.89 7.45 8.24
N SER A 45 1.98 6.70 7.13
CA SER A 45 3.19 6.57 6.33
C SER A 45 3.18 7.60 5.19
N THR A 46 4.26 8.37 5.04
CA THR A 46 4.39 9.33 3.93
C THR A 46 4.55 8.61 2.58
N HIS A 47 5.38 7.57 2.55
CA HIS A 47 5.75 6.88 1.32
C HIS A 47 5.19 5.46 1.26
N ASN A 48 5.26 4.86 0.07
CA ASN A 48 5.00 3.43 -0.10
C ASN A 48 6.26 2.59 0.13
N PHE A 49 6.12 1.44 0.77
CA PHE A 49 7.24 0.57 1.14
C PHE A 49 7.00 -0.88 0.72
N ILE A 50 8.09 -1.60 0.45
CA ILE A 50 8.13 -3.05 0.28
C ILE A 50 9.18 -3.67 1.19
N GLN A 51 8.86 -4.83 1.75
CA GLN A 51 9.81 -5.59 2.54
C GLN A 51 10.94 -6.12 1.65
N GLU A 52 12.20 -5.93 2.05
CA GLU A 52 13.37 -6.31 1.25
C GLU A 52 13.34 -7.78 0.80
N ARG A 53 12.97 -8.72 1.70
CA ARG A 53 12.84 -10.14 1.36
C ARG A 53 11.82 -10.40 0.24
N ILE A 54 10.78 -9.57 0.14
CA ILE A 54 9.71 -9.73 -0.84
C ILE A 54 10.18 -9.19 -2.19
N ALA A 55 10.82 -8.02 -2.22
CA ALA A 55 11.45 -7.50 -3.44
C ALA A 55 12.45 -8.50 -4.03
N GLN A 56 13.26 -9.14 -3.19
CA GLN A 56 14.19 -10.21 -3.59
C GLN A 56 13.47 -11.46 -4.09
N LYS A 57 12.48 -11.97 -3.33
CA LYS A 57 11.73 -13.18 -3.70
C LYS A 57 11.01 -13.03 -5.04
N LEU A 58 10.53 -11.82 -5.36
CA LEU A 58 9.84 -11.49 -6.60
C LEU A 58 10.80 -11.05 -7.71
N ASN A 59 12.11 -11.08 -7.45
CA ASN A 59 13.16 -10.68 -8.39
C ASN A 59 12.93 -9.26 -8.98
N MET A 60 12.48 -8.33 -8.13
CA MET A 60 12.22 -6.96 -8.55
C MET A 60 13.53 -6.22 -8.85
N ALA A 61 13.47 -5.32 -9.84
CA ALA A 61 14.57 -4.41 -10.12
C ALA A 61 14.70 -3.36 -9.01
N VAL A 62 15.69 -3.54 -8.14
CA VAL A 62 16.00 -2.59 -7.05
C VAL A 62 17.06 -1.60 -7.53
N VAL A 63 16.75 -0.31 -7.46
CA VAL A 63 17.65 0.78 -7.85
C VAL A 63 17.98 1.69 -6.67
N PRO A 64 19.13 2.38 -6.67
CA PRO A 64 19.45 3.38 -5.66
C PRO A 64 18.43 4.53 -5.65
N CYS A 65 18.22 5.12 -4.47
CA CYS A 65 17.49 6.38 -4.30
C CYS A 65 18.30 7.35 -3.42
N LYS A 66 17.90 8.62 -3.38
CA LYS A 66 18.49 9.60 -2.45
C LYS A 66 18.26 9.10 -1.02
N PRO A 67 19.30 8.89 -0.19
CA PRO A 67 19.11 8.33 1.13
C PRO A 67 18.28 9.23 2.05
N PHE A 68 17.43 8.63 2.87
CA PHE A 68 16.62 9.31 3.89
C PHE A 68 16.34 8.39 5.07
N LYS A 69 15.93 8.97 6.21
CA LYS A 69 15.56 8.21 7.41
C LYS A 69 14.05 8.03 7.47
N VAL A 70 13.63 6.81 7.80
CA VAL A 70 12.23 6.43 7.99
C VAL A 70 12.01 6.10 9.45
N LEU A 71 11.14 6.86 10.12
CA LEU A 71 10.68 6.53 11.46
C LEU A 71 9.61 5.45 11.36
N VAL A 72 9.84 4.27 11.92
CA VAL A 72 8.89 3.16 11.87
C VAL A 72 8.13 3.02 13.20
N GLY A 73 7.06 2.22 13.21
CA GLY A 73 6.10 2.16 14.33
C GLY A 73 6.65 1.71 15.70
N ASN A 74 7.91 1.25 15.78
CA ASN A 74 8.60 0.96 17.04
C ASN A 74 9.43 2.15 17.57
N GLY A 75 9.40 3.30 16.90
CA GLY A 75 10.20 4.49 17.22
C GLY A 75 11.63 4.49 16.66
N GLU A 76 12.04 3.43 15.95
CA GLU A 76 13.36 3.34 15.32
C GLU A 76 13.41 4.13 14.01
N ALA A 77 14.57 4.72 13.73
CA ALA A 77 14.86 5.37 12.45
C ALA A 77 15.73 4.47 11.57
N ILE A 78 15.16 3.96 10.48
CA ILE A 78 15.85 3.10 9.52
C ILE A 78 16.32 3.94 8.32
N SER A 79 17.54 3.74 7.87
CA SER A 79 18.04 4.37 6.64
C SER A 79 17.49 3.65 5.40
N CYS A 80 16.86 4.40 4.50
CA CYS A 80 16.43 3.92 3.19
C CYS A 80 17.31 4.55 2.11
N SER A 81 17.80 3.74 1.17
CA SER A 81 18.62 4.18 0.03
C SER A 81 18.31 3.40 -1.25
N LYS A 82 17.23 2.64 -1.26
CA LYS A 82 16.84 1.74 -2.36
C LYS A 82 15.34 1.83 -2.62
N GLN A 83 14.95 1.65 -3.88
CA GLN A 83 13.55 1.62 -4.30
C GLN A 83 13.34 0.69 -5.49
N CYS A 84 12.12 0.22 -5.66
CA CYS A 84 11.61 -0.41 -6.88
C CYS A 84 10.70 0.60 -7.58
N LYS A 85 10.88 0.83 -8.89
CA LYS A 85 10.11 1.85 -9.63
C LYS A 85 9.08 1.25 -10.57
N GLY A 86 7.97 1.96 -10.76
CA GLY A 86 6.95 1.62 -11.76
C GLY A 86 6.30 0.26 -11.52
N ILE A 87 6.09 -0.11 -10.26
CA ILE A 87 5.55 -1.43 -9.89
C ILE A 87 4.05 -1.44 -10.13
N LYS A 88 3.61 -2.35 -10.98
CA LYS A 88 2.19 -2.62 -11.23
C LYS A 88 1.63 -3.46 -10.08
N LEU A 89 0.62 -2.93 -9.41
CA LEU A 89 -0.10 -3.56 -8.32
C LEU A 89 -1.57 -3.64 -8.68
N GLN A 90 -2.23 -4.69 -8.19
CA GLN A 90 -3.68 -4.85 -8.31
C GLN A 90 -4.29 -5.00 -6.91
N LEU A 91 -5.02 -3.99 -6.46
CA LEU A 91 -5.80 -4.06 -5.22
C LEU A 91 -7.26 -4.35 -5.58
N GLN A 92 -7.69 -5.59 -5.31
CA GLN A 92 -8.99 -6.10 -5.75
C GLN A 92 -9.10 -6.04 -7.28
N ASP A 93 -9.97 -5.20 -7.83
CA ASP A 93 -10.16 -5.04 -9.27
C ASP A 93 -9.55 -3.73 -9.82
N ILE A 94 -8.73 -3.05 -9.01
CA ILE A 94 -8.06 -1.79 -9.38
C ILE A 94 -6.57 -2.04 -9.61
N ASP A 95 -6.14 -1.82 -10.84
CA ASP A 95 -4.73 -1.74 -11.21
C ASP A 95 -4.20 -0.34 -10.96
N PHE A 96 -3.00 -0.25 -10.38
CA PHE A 96 -2.29 1.01 -10.19
C PHE A 96 -0.79 0.80 -10.29
N VAL A 97 -0.06 1.90 -10.48
CA VAL A 97 1.39 1.90 -10.56
C VAL A 97 1.92 2.80 -9.44
N CYS A 98 2.89 2.30 -8.68
CA CYS A 98 3.60 3.11 -7.70
C CYS A 98 5.08 2.74 -7.62
N ASP A 99 5.87 3.67 -7.07
CA ASP A 99 7.22 3.37 -6.62
C ASP A 99 7.15 2.80 -5.18
N LEU A 100 8.06 1.89 -4.83
CA LEU A 100 8.11 1.24 -3.51
C LEU A 100 9.52 1.36 -2.94
N TYR A 101 9.66 2.04 -1.80
CA TYR A 101 10.93 2.08 -1.08
C TYR A 101 11.22 0.76 -0.38
N VAL A 102 12.47 0.30 -0.46
CA VAL A 102 12.86 -1.00 0.07
C VAL A 102 13.38 -0.84 1.49
N LEU A 103 12.74 -1.54 2.43
CA LEU A 103 13.11 -1.52 3.84
C LEU A 103 13.10 -2.94 4.44
N PRO A 104 13.95 -3.23 5.45
CA PRO A 104 13.94 -4.49 6.20
C PRO A 104 12.79 -4.53 7.23
N LEU A 105 11.55 -4.27 6.80
CA LEU A 105 10.37 -4.23 7.65
C LEU A 105 10.00 -5.63 8.18
N LYS A 106 9.12 -5.69 9.19
CA LYS A 106 8.46 -6.92 9.67
C LYS A 106 6.95 -6.71 9.66
N GLY A 107 6.18 -7.78 9.40
CA GLY A 107 4.71 -7.76 9.47
C GLY A 107 4.03 -7.81 8.11
N SER A 108 4.02 -6.70 7.37
CA SER A 108 3.39 -6.60 6.04
C SER A 108 4.43 -6.72 4.93
N ASP A 109 4.01 -7.25 3.78
CA ASP A 109 4.87 -7.37 2.60
C ASP A 109 5.01 -6.01 1.89
N ILE A 110 3.91 -5.26 1.79
CA ILE A 110 3.86 -3.89 1.25
C ILE A 110 3.16 -2.97 2.25
N VAL A 111 3.57 -1.71 2.31
CA VAL A 111 2.85 -0.62 2.98
C VAL A 111 2.50 0.43 1.92
N LEU A 112 1.22 0.75 1.76
CA LEU A 112 0.74 1.84 0.93
C LEU A 112 0.47 3.04 1.83
N GLY A 113 1.24 4.10 1.62
CA GLY A 113 1.20 5.33 2.38
C GLY A 113 0.39 6.42 1.70
N PHE A 114 0.63 7.65 2.14
CA PHE A 114 -0.03 8.85 1.63
C PHE A 114 0.17 9.05 0.12
N GLU A 115 1.37 8.78 -0.41
CA GLU A 115 1.66 8.84 -1.86
C GLU A 115 0.69 8.03 -2.73
N TRP A 116 0.20 6.89 -2.24
CA TRP A 116 -0.84 6.14 -2.96
C TRP A 116 -2.23 6.68 -2.62
N LEU A 117 -2.51 6.94 -1.34
CA LEU A 117 -3.82 7.42 -0.88
C LEU A 117 -4.26 8.73 -1.56
N GLU A 118 -3.32 9.66 -1.80
CA GLU A 118 -3.63 10.95 -2.42
C GLU A 118 -4.10 10.81 -3.88
N THR A 119 -3.80 9.68 -4.53
CA THR A 119 -4.24 9.39 -5.90
C THR A 119 -5.72 9.01 -6.00
N LEU A 120 -6.35 8.63 -4.88
CA LEU A 120 -7.70 8.07 -4.84
C LEU A 120 -8.80 9.13 -4.74
N GLY A 121 -8.44 10.39 -4.44
CA GLY A 121 -9.44 11.44 -4.21
C GLY A 121 -10.21 11.24 -2.89
N PRO A 122 -11.52 11.56 -2.84
CA PRO A 122 -12.31 11.40 -1.62
C PRO A 122 -12.46 9.93 -1.21
N ILE A 123 -12.07 9.61 0.02
CA ILE A 123 -12.15 8.25 0.59
C ILE A 123 -13.18 8.23 1.72
N LEU A 124 -14.11 7.26 1.69
CA LEU A 124 -15.03 6.97 2.78
C LEU A 124 -14.54 5.75 3.58
N THR A 125 -14.29 5.93 4.87
CA THR A 125 -13.86 4.84 5.76
C THR A 125 -14.94 4.51 6.79
N ASP A 126 -15.37 3.24 6.85
CA ASP A 126 -16.23 2.70 7.90
C ASP A 126 -15.39 1.82 8.83
N TYR A 127 -14.95 2.40 9.96
CA TYR A 127 -14.12 1.70 10.93
C TYR A 127 -14.85 0.58 11.68
N LYS A 128 -16.19 0.59 11.71
CA LYS A 128 -16.97 -0.46 12.36
C LYS A 128 -17.06 -1.70 11.46
N LYS A 129 -17.32 -1.49 10.17
CA LYS A 129 -17.31 -2.56 9.16
C LYS A 129 -15.92 -2.95 8.70
N LEU A 130 -14.92 -2.18 9.15
CA LEU A 130 -13.56 -2.30 8.68
C LEU A 130 -13.51 -2.25 7.16
N SER A 131 -14.07 -1.19 6.57
CA SER A 131 -14.04 -0.99 5.13
C SER A 131 -13.62 0.40 4.69
N MET A 132 -13.03 0.49 3.51
CA MET A 132 -12.71 1.73 2.82
C MET A 132 -13.28 1.68 1.40
N LYS A 133 -13.82 2.81 0.97
CA LYS A 133 -14.40 3.05 -0.36
C LYS A 133 -13.74 4.25 -1.02
N PHE A 134 -13.34 4.06 -2.26
CA PHE A 134 -12.76 5.04 -3.16
C PHE A 134 -13.04 4.60 -4.61
#